data_AF-A0AAE1S5V8-F1
#
_entry.id   AF-A0AAE1S5V8-F1
#
_cell.length_a   1.000
_cell.length_b   1.000
_cell.length_c   1.000
_cell.angle_alpha   90.00
_cell.angle_beta   90.00
_cell.angle_gamma   90.00
#
_symmetry.space_group_name_H-M   'P 1'
#
loop_
_entity.id
_entity.type
_entity.pdbx_description
1 polymer ?
#
loop_
_entity_poly.entity_id
_entity_poly.type
_entity_poly.pdbx_seq_one_letter_code
_entity_poly.pdbx_strand_id
1 'polypeptide(L)'
;MRRLKPSELQAAKDCSFTMSDSVYQLNRSIPELGQSGKLASRRDEFTWHISNVQTWISAALTDENACLDMFNDPSMDGKIKDSVRARVFVASQVTSNALALVYQFAEKHS
;
A
#
# COMPACT_ATOMS: atom_id res chain seq x y z
N MET A 1 14.28 16.40 -24.22
CA MET A 1 13.75 15.34 -23.33
C MET A 1 14.43 14.03 -23.72
N ARG A 2 15.09 13.34 -22.79
CA ARG A 2 15.69 12.02 -23.04
C ARG A 2 14.55 11.01 -23.18
N ARG A 3 14.59 10.17 -24.21
CA ARG A 3 13.62 9.08 -24.37
C ARG A 3 13.93 7.98 -23.34
N LEU A 4 12.89 7.50 -22.69
CA LEU A 4 12.93 6.33 -21.81
C LEU A 4 13.39 5.10 -22.59
N LYS A 5 14.24 4.27 -21.98
CA LYS A 5 14.53 2.93 -22.49
C LYS A 5 13.27 2.04 -22.38
N PRO A 6 13.13 1.01 -23.22
CA PRO A 6 12.01 0.07 -23.12
C PRO A 6 11.83 -0.55 -21.74
N SER A 7 12.92 -0.90 -21.05
CA SER A 7 12.89 -1.45 -19.69
C SER A 7 12.39 -0.45 -18.65
N GLU A 8 12.79 0.82 -18.75
CA GLU A 8 12.34 1.88 -17.85
C GLU A 8 10.85 2.20 -18.07
N LEU A 9 10.39 2.18 -19.33
CA LEU A 9 8.98 2.34 -19.66
C LEU A 9 8.15 1.17 -19.12
N GLN A 10 8.64 -0.06 -19.24
CA GLN A 10 7.96 -1.25 -18.74
C GLN A 10 7.86 -1.20 -17.20
N ALA A 11 8.96 -0.93 -16.50
CA ALA A 11 8.96 -0.77 -15.04
C ALA A 11 8.02 0.34 -14.56
N ALA A 12 7.93 1.46 -15.28
CA ALA A 12 6.98 2.52 -14.96
C ALA A 12 5.51 2.09 -15.14
N LYS A 13 5.21 1.31 -16.18
CA LYS A 13 3.87 0.76 -16.40
C LYS A 13 3.49 -0.24 -15.31
N ASP A 14 4.39 -1.17 -15.01
CA ASP A 14 4.16 -2.22 -14.01
C ASP A 14 4.02 -1.59 -12.61
N CYS A 15 4.84 -0.60 -12.27
CA CYS A 15 4.68 0.15 -11.03
C CYS A 15 3.36 0.93 -10.98
N SER A 16 2.95 1.56 -12.09
CA SER A 16 1.65 2.24 -12.14
C SER A 16 0.49 1.27 -11.93
N PHE A 17 0.62 0.03 -12.40
CA PHE A 17 -0.36 -1.03 -12.19
C PHE A 17 -0.42 -1.42 -10.71
N THR A 18 0.72 -1.75 -10.07
CA THR A 18 0.71 -2.12 -8.65
C THR A 18 0.29 -0.96 -7.74
N MET A 19 0.66 0.29 -8.06
CA MET A 19 0.16 1.45 -7.31
C MET A 19 -1.36 1.63 -7.46
N SER A 20 -1.95 1.25 -8.59
CA SER A 20 -3.41 1.28 -8.76
C SER A 20 -4.08 0.18 -7.92
N ASP A 21 -3.48 -1.00 -7.85
CA ASP A 21 -3.92 -2.08 -6.97
C ASP A 21 -3.81 -1.68 -5.49
N SER A 22 -2.71 -1.03 -5.09
CA SER A 22 -2.55 -0.48 -3.74
C SER A 22 -3.70 0.47 -3.38
N VAL A 23 -4.01 1.44 -4.26
CA VAL A 23 -5.15 2.35 -4.06
C VAL A 23 -6.48 1.59 -3.96
N TYR A 24 -6.66 0.54 -4.76
CA TYR A 24 -7.85 -0.30 -4.70
C TYR A 24 -7.97 -1.03 -3.34
N GLN A 25 -6.88 -1.62 -2.83
CA GLN A 25 -6.88 -2.27 -1.51
C GLN A 25 -7.15 -1.26 -0.39
N LEU A 26 -6.50 -0.08 -0.43
CA LEU A 26 -6.75 0.98 0.54
C LEU A 26 -8.21 1.41 0.54
N ASN A 27 -8.82 1.59 -0.63
CA ASN A 27 -10.25 1.93 -0.75
C ASN A 27 -11.18 0.86 -0.17
N ARG A 28 -10.80 -0.43 -0.23
CA ARG A 28 -11.56 -1.51 0.41
C ARG A 28 -11.45 -1.49 1.93
N SER A 29 -10.30 -1.06 2.46
CA SER A 29 -10.07 -0.99 3.91
C SER A 29 -10.90 0.08 4.61
N ILE A 30 -11.16 1.22 3.96
CA ILE A 30 -11.88 2.37 4.55
C ILE A 30 -13.28 2.02 5.08
N PRO A 31 -14.21 1.43 4.29
CA PRO A 31 -15.55 1.13 4.79
C PRO A 31 -15.52 0.14 5.95
N GLU A 32 -14.56 -0.79 5.96
CA GLU A 32 -14.44 -1.85 6.96
C GLU A 32 -13.90 -1.30 8.28
N LEU A 33 -12.96 -0.37 8.22
CA LEU A 33 -12.53 0.42 9.37
C LEU A 33 -13.69 1.26 9.94
N GLY A 34 -14.54 1.80 9.07
CA GLY A 34 -15.75 2.52 9.47
C GLY A 34 -16.77 1.62 10.19
N GLN A 35 -16.89 0.35 9.81
CA GLN A 35 -17.78 -0.59 10.47
C GLN A 35 -17.20 -1.10 11.80
N SER A 36 -15.89 -1.36 11.87
CA SER A 36 -15.27 -1.78 13.13
C SER A 36 -15.43 -0.72 14.23
N GLY A 37 -15.35 0.58 13.90
CA GLY A 37 -15.59 1.66 14.86
C GLY A 37 -17.04 1.75 15.38
N LYS A 38 -18.04 1.38 14.57
CA LYS A 38 -19.46 1.41 14.96
C LYS A 38 -19.88 0.18 15.78
N LEU A 39 -19.20 -0.93 15.56
CA LEU A 39 -19.56 -2.25 16.08
C LEU A 39 -18.65 -2.70 17.22
N ALA A 40 -17.93 -1.78 17.87
CA ALA A 40 -17.02 -2.10 18.98
C ALA A 40 -17.71 -2.84 20.15
N SER A 41 -19.03 -2.75 20.29
CA SER A 41 -19.83 -3.51 21.27
C SER A 41 -20.19 -4.94 20.83
N ARG A 42 -19.94 -5.31 19.56
CA ARG A 42 -20.17 -6.63 18.96
C ARG A 42 -18.83 -7.24 18.53
N ARG A 43 -18.20 -7.95 19.46
CA ARG A 43 -16.83 -8.49 19.34
C ARG A 43 -16.56 -9.26 18.04
N ASP A 44 -17.47 -10.11 17.60
CA ASP A 44 -17.26 -10.95 16.41
C ASP A 44 -17.29 -10.13 15.12
N GLU A 45 -18.26 -9.21 15.00
CA GLU A 45 -18.36 -8.29 13.85
C GLU A 45 -17.15 -7.33 13.82
N PHE A 46 -16.75 -6.81 14.98
CA PHE A 46 -15.53 -6.00 15.11
C PHE A 46 -14.30 -6.75 14.60
N THR A 47 -14.09 -7.98 15.08
CA THR A 47 -12.94 -8.81 14.73
C THR A 47 -12.91 -9.13 13.24
N TRP A 48 -14.08 -9.44 12.66
CA TRP A 48 -14.22 -9.67 11.23
C TRP A 48 -13.78 -8.45 10.43
N HIS A 49 -14.38 -7.29 10.69
CA HIS A 49 -14.08 -6.05 9.98
C HIS A 49 -12.61 -5.61 10.14
N ILE A 50 -12.03 -5.72 11.34
CA ILE A 50 -10.64 -5.28 11.55
C ILE A 50 -9.61 -6.21 10.90
N SER A 51 -9.86 -7.53 10.86
CA SER A 51 -8.98 -8.49 10.16
C SER A 51 -8.95 -8.25 8.65
N ASN A 52 -10.11 -7.86 8.12
CA ASN A 52 -10.34 -7.38 6.78
C ASN A 52 -9.46 -6.14 6.50
N VAL A 53 -9.55 -5.08 7.32
CA VAL A 53 -8.69 -3.87 7.23
C VAL A 53 -7.21 -4.24 7.19
N GLN A 54 -6.75 -5.09 8.11
CA GLN A 54 -5.35 -5.54 8.18
C GLN A 54 -4.90 -6.24 6.89
N THR A 55 -5.76 -7.08 6.32
CA THR A 55 -5.49 -7.80 5.06
C THR A 55 -5.26 -6.83 3.91
N TRP A 56 -6.16 -5.86 3.71
CA TRP A 56 -6.05 -4.97 2.55
C TRP A 56 -4.93 -3.93 2.71
N ILE A 57 -4.69 -3.40 3.90
CA ILE A 57 -3.56 -2.49 4.12
C ILE A 57 -2.21 -3.24 3.93
N SER A 58 -2.11 -4.51 4.36
CA SER A 58 -0.91 -5.32 4.12
C SER A 58 -0.70 -5.63 2.63
N ALA A 59 -1.79 -5.86 1.89
CA ALA A 59 -1.74 -6.03 0.44
C ALA A 59 -1.28 -4.73 -0.25
N ALA A 60 -1.84 -3.57 0.13
CA ALA A 60 -1.43 -2.27 -0.40
C ALA A 60 0.08 -2.01 -0.21
N LEU A 61 0.60 -2.34 0.98
CA LEU A 61 2.03 -2.22 1.28
C LEU A 61 2.89 -3.17 0.43
N THR A 62 2.38 -4.36 0.14
CA THR A 62 3.06 -5.33 -0.74
C THR A 62 3.14 -4.80 -2.18
N ASP A 63 2.05 -4.21 -2.69
CA ASP A 63 1.99 -3.64 -4.03
C ASP A 63 2.94 -2.42 -4.20
N GLU A 64 3.05 -1.59 -3.17
CA GLU A 64 4.00 -0.48 -3.10
C GLU A 64 5.46 -0.98 -3.11
N ASN A 65 5.76 -2.00 -2.31
CA ASN A 65 7.09 -2.62 -2.29
C ASN A 65 7.44 -3.30 -3.63
N ALA A 66 6.47 -3.94 -4.27
CA ALA A 66 6.65 -4.50 -5.61
C ALA A 66 7.02 -3.43 -6.64
N CYS A 67 6.39 -2.24 -6.57
CA CYS A 67 6.83 -1.11 -7.42
C CYS A 67 8.28 -0.70 -7.11
N LEU A 68 8.67 -0.59 -5.84
CA LEU A 68 10.06 -0.24 -5.48
C LEU A 68 11.06 -1.25 -6.05
N ASP A 69 10.70 -2.54 -6.02
CA ASP A 69 11.53 -3.63 -6.52
C ASP A 69 11.73 -3.58 -8.05
N MET A 70 10.72 -3.15 -8.80
CA MET A 70 10.84 -2.93 -10.25
C MET A 70 11.91 -1.90 -10.61
N PHE A 71 12.23 -0.98 -9.70
CA PHE A 71 13.26 0.05 -9.88
C PHE A 71 14.58 -0.26 -9.16
N ASN A 72 14.77 -1.45 -8.58
CA ASN A 72 16.03 -1.80 -7.91
C ASN A 72 17.19 -2.05 -8.89
N ASP A 73 16.92 -2.26 -10.19
CA ASP A 73 17.95 -2.48 -11.21
C ASP A 73 18.97 -1.31 -11.29
N PRO A 74 20.29 -1.56 -11.14
CA PRO A 74 21.34 -0.56 -11.30
C PRO A 74 21.45 0.05 -12.71
N SER A 75 20.89 -0.61 -13.74
CA SER A 75 20.98 -0.19 -15.14
C SER A 75 19.95 0.88 -15.56
N MET A 76 18.99 1.19 -14.67
CA MET A 76 17.95 2.21 -14.86
C MET A 76 18.47 3.63 -14.60
N ASP A 77 18.01 4.59 -15.40
CA ASP A 77 18.39 6.00 -15.27
C ASP A 77 17.99 6.60 -13.91
N GLY A 78 18.98 7.17 -13.22
CA GLY A 78 18.84 7.65 -11.84
C GLY A 78 17.71 8.65 -11.65
N LYS A 79 17.49 9.60 -12.57
CA LYS A 79 16.48 10.65 -12.35
C LYS A 79 15.05 10.13 -12.26
N ILE A 80 14.68 9.16 -13.09
CA ILE A 80 13.32 8.61 -13.13
C ILE A 80 13.14 7.59 -12.01
N LYS A 81 14.14 6.72 -11.82
CA LYS A 81 14.23 5.82 -10.68
C LYS A 81 14.06 6.55 -9.35
N ASP A 82 14.84 7.60 -9.11
CA ASP A 82 14.82 8.35 -7.86
C ASP A 82 13.47 9.06 -7.65
N SER A 83 12.91 9.64 -8.72
CA SER A 83 11.62 10.33 -8.63
C SER A 83 10.46 9.37 -8.32
N VAL A 84 10.43 8.17 -8.91
CA VAL A 84 9.38 7.19 -8.64
C VAL A 84 9.57 6.60 -7.24
N ARG A 85 10.79 6.15 -6.92
CA ARG A 85 11.10 5.55 -5.62
C ARG A 85 10.82 6.49 -4.46
N ALA A 86 11.17 7.76 -4.56
CA ALA A 86 10.91 8.72 -3.49
C ALA A 86 9.41 8.85 -3.17
N ARG A 87 8.55 8.86 -4.18
CA ARG A 87 7.10 8.96 -4.00
C ARG A 87 6.51 7.68 -3.41
N VAL A 88 6.91 6.53 -3.95
CA VAL A 88 6.39 5.22 -3.53
C VAL A 88 6.90 4.87 -2.14
N PHE A 89 8.12 5.24 -1.78
CA PHE A 89 8.65 5.07 -0.43
C PHE A 89 7.88 5.88 0.60
N VAL A 90 7.50 7.13 0.28
CA VAL A 90 6.65 7.93 1.17
C VAL A 90 5.27 7.27 1.33
N ALA A 91 4.68 6.76 0.25
CA ALA A 91 3.43 6.02 0.32
C ALA A 91 3.55 4.78 1.23
N SER A 92 4.60 3.97 1.03
CA SER A 92 4.83 2.77 1.84
C SER A 92 5.09 3.05 3.32
N GLN A 93 5.76 4.16 3.64
CA GLN A 93 5.88 4.60 5.03
C GLN A 93 4.51 4.98 5.63
N VAL A 94 3.67 5.71 4.91
CA VAL A 94 2.33 6.08 5.39
C VAL A 94 1.45 4.85 5.55
N THR A 95 1.46 3.93 4.58
CA THR A 95 0.72 2.66 4.63
C THR A 95 1.20 1.77 5.78
N SER A 96 2.51 1.68 6.01
CA SER A 96 3.09 0.95 7.15
C SER A 96 2.69 1.56 8.50
N ASN A 97 2.73 2.89 8.63
CA ASN A 97 2.26 3.59 9.83
C ASN A 97 0.77 3.33 10.09
N ALA A 98 -0.06 3.38 9.04
CA ALA A 98 -1.49 3.08 9.14
C ALA A 98 -1.73 1.64 9.60
N LEU A 99 -0.99 0.67 9.05
CA LEU A 99 -1.07 -0.73 9.46
C LEU A 99 -0.73 -0.91 10.96
N ALA A 100 0.33 -0.26 11.43
CA ALA A 100 0.73 -0.28 12.83
C ALA A 100 -0.38 0.28 13.75
N LEU A 101 -1.01 1.39 13.36
CA LEU A 101 -2.14 1.97 14.10
C LEU A 101 -3.35 1.03 14.13
N VAL A 102 -3.64 0.36 13.01
CA VAL A 102 -4.74 -0.62 12.93
C VAL A 102 -4.48 -1.82 13.84
N TYR A 103 -3.24 -2.32 13.92
CA TYR A 103 -2.89 -3.38 14.88
C TYR A 103 -3.10 -2.92 16.34
N GLN A 104 -2.62 -1.74 16.72
CA GLN A 104 -2.84 -1.21 18.07
C GLN A 104 -4.32 -0.99 18.39
N PHE A 105 -5.09 -0.53 17.41
CA PHE A 105 -6.54 -0.35 17.56
C PHE A 105 -7.25 -1.69 17.77
N ALA A 106 -6.87 -2.74 17.02
CA ALA A 106 -7.40 -4.09 17.17
C ALA A 106 -7.11 -4.64 18.58
N GLU A 107 -5.86 -4.55 19.05
CA GLU A 107 -5.48 -5.03 20.39
C GLU A 107 -6.29 -4.34 21.49
N LYS A 108 -6.47 -3.02 21.41
CA LYS A 108 -7.19 -2.25 22.43
C LYS A 108 -8.68 -2.58 22.55
N HIS A 109 -9.29 -3.10 21.49
CA HIS A 109 -10.74 -3.38 21.43
C HIS A 109 -11.05 -4.89 21.30
N SER A 110 -10.02 -5.74 21.36
CA SER A 110 -10.12 -7.20 21.35
C SER A 110 -10.53 -7.82 22.70
#